data_AF-A0A640S955-F1
#
_entry.id   AF-A0A640S955-F1
#
_cell.length_a   1.000
_cell.length_b   1.000
_cell.length_c   1.000
_cell.angle_alpha   90.00
_cell.angle_beta   90.00
_cell.angle_gamma   90.00
#
_symmetry.space_group_name_H-M   'P 1'
#
loop_
_entity.id
_entity.type
_entity.pdbx_description
1 polymer ?
#
loop_
_entity_poly.entity_id
_entity_poly.type
_entity_poly.pdbx_seq_one_letter_code
_entity_poly.pdbx_strand_id
1 'polypeptide(L)'
;MTFLPWLGMLGIPVLLTAAVLRRSATAIVALVRSAQGVAGHGFGFTYPAGFPMARIDQIMMKGIDPVSSWSLPRTGSDHLPLAASVKI
;
A
#
# COMPACT_ATOMS: atom_id res chain seq x y z
N MET A 1 39.79 -18.42 -7.16
CA MET A 1 38.47 -17.75 -7.13
C MET A 1 38.71 -16.26 -6.95
N THR A 2 38.86 -15.51 -8.05
CA THR A 2 39.12 -14.07 -7.99
C THR A 2 37.78 -13.33 -7.89
N PHE A 3 37.63 -12.54 -6.84
CA PHE A 3 36.47 -11.69 -6.63
C PHE A 3 36.44 -10.61 -7.72
N LEU A 4 35.28 -10.40 -8.32
CA LEU A 4 35.11 -9.48 -9.44
C LEU A 4 35.12 -8.04 -8.92
N PRO A 5 36.12 -7.20 -9.26
CA PRO A 5 36.36 -5.93 -8.56
C PRO A 5 35.20 -4.93 -8.69
N TRP A 6 34.41 -5.05 -9.75
CA TRP A 6 33.23 -4.20 -9.97
C TRP A 6 32.05 -4.51 -9.05
N LEU A 7 31.94 -5.73 -8.50
CA LEU A 7 30.82 -6.11 -7.64
C LEU A 7 30.82 -5.28 -6.35
N GLY A 8 32.00 -4.99 -5.79
CA GLY A 8 32.12 -4.09 -4.64
C GLY A 8 31.91 -2.62 -5.03
N MET A 9 32.58 -2.16 -6.09
CA MET A 9 32.56 -0.75 -6.49
C MET A 9 31.18 -0.27 -6.95
N LEU A 10 30.42 -1.09 -7.69
CA LEU A 10 29.08 -0.74 -8.16
C LEU A 10 27.98 -1.30 -7.27
N GLY A 11 28.15 -2.52 -6.75
CA GLY A 11 27.11 -3.18 -5.95
C GLY A 11 26.89 -2.53 -4.59
N ILE A 12 27.95 -2.13 -3.88
CA ILE A 12 27.82 -1.52 -2.55
C ILE A 12 27.07 -0.17 -2.64
N PRO A 13 27.43 0.78 -3.51
CA PRO A 13 26.67 2.02 -3.65
C PRO A 13 25.22 1.78 -4.06
N VAL A 14 24.94 0.88 -5.01
CA VAL A 14 23.57 0.56 -5.44
C VAL A 14 22.73 0.03 -4.28
N LEU A 15 23.27 -0.91 -3.50
CA LEU A 15 22.58 -1.47 -2.34
C LEU A 15 22.37 -0.42 -1.24
N LEU A 16 23.35 0.44 -0.98
CA LEU A 16 23.21 1.53 -0.02
C LEU A 16 22.14 2.53 -0.47
N THR A 17 22.14 2.94 -1.74
CA THR A 17 21.10 3.81 -2.30
C THR A 17 19.73 3.14 -2.22
N ALA A 18 19.61 1.87 -2.60
CA ALA A 18 18.35 1.13 -2.48
C ALA A 18 17.88 1.02 -1.02
N ALA A 19 18.79 0.80 -0.07
CA ALA A 19 18.47 0.75 1.36
C ALA A 19 17.97 2.10 1.87
N VAL A 20 18.61 3.21 1.47
CA VAL A 20 18.16 4.57 1.80
C VAL A 20 16.79 4.85 1.19
N LEU A 21 16.59 4.54 -0.10
CA LEU A 21 15.31 4.73 -0.78
C LEU A 21 14.20 3.92 -0.12
N ARG A 22 14.45 2.65 0.21
CA ARG A 22 13.49 1.78 0.92
C ARG A 22 13.13 2.35 2.28
N ARG A 23 14.12 2.80 3.07
CA ARG A 23 13.89 3.41 4.38
C ARG A 23 13.06 4.68 4.27
N SER A 24 13.40 5.58 3.34
CA SER A 24 12.68 6.84 3.13
C SER A 24 11.25 6.61 2.67
N ALA A 25 11.03 5.70 1.72
CA ALA A 25 9.69 5.31 1.28
C ALA A 25 8.84 4.77 2.45
N THR A 26 9.44 3.90 3.28
CA THR A 26 8.76 3.35 4.47
C THR A 26 8.39 4.46 5.46
N ALA A 27 9.30 5.41 5.70
CA ALA A 27 9.05 6.54 6.59
C ALA A 27 7.91 7.44 6.07
N ILE A 28 7.85 7.69 4.76
CA ILE A 28 6.76 8.47 4.15
C ILE A 28 5.42 7.74 4.26
N VAL A 29 5.39 6.44 3.94
CA VAL A 29 4.17 5.63 4.05
C VAL A 29 3.68 5.56 5.50
N ALA A 30 4.57 5.56 6.48
CA ALA A 30 4.21 5.58 7.90
C ALA A 30 3.50 6.89 8.35
N LEU A 31 3.52 7.95 7.53
CA LEU A 31 2.81 9.20 7.82
C LEU A 31 1.31 9.16 7.50
N VAL A 32 0.84 8.13 6.79
CA VAL A 32 -0.57 7.96 6.42
C VAL A 32 -1.14 6.71 7.07
N ARG A 33 -2.46 6.71 7.31
CA ARG A 33 -3.20 5.55 7.82
C ARG A 33 -4.19 5.07 6.77
N SER A 34 -4.37 3.75 6.68
CA SER A 34 -5.40 3.14 5.85
C SER A 34 -6.79 3.29 6.48
N ALA A 35 -7.79 3.69 5.70
CA ALA A 35 -9.19 3.73 6.17
C ALA A 35 -9.72 2.36 6.56
N GLN A 36 -9.41 1.32 5.79
CA GLN A 36 -9.79 -0.05 6.13
C GLN A 36 -9.09 -0.55 7.40
N GLY A 37 -7.81 -0.19 7.59
CA GLY A 37 -7.06 -0.59 8.77
C GLY A 37 -7.54 0.07 10.07
N VAL A 38 -8.16 1.25 9.98
CA VAL A 38 -8.60 2.02 11.16
C VAL A 38 -10.10 1.83 11.44
N ALA A 39 -10.94 1.87 10.40
CA ALA A 39 -12.40 1.90 10.53
C ALA A 39 -13.12 0.96 9.54
N GLY A 40 -12.40 0.00 8.95
CA GLY A 40 -12.97 -1.00 8.05
C GLY A 40 -13.60 -2.17 8.80
N HIS A 41 -14.59 -2.81 8.15
CA HIS A 41 -15.13 -4.09 8.59
C HIS A 41 -14.77 -5.23 7.62
N GLY A 42 -14.57 -6.44 8.17
CA GLY A 42 -14.23 -7.62 7.39
C GLY A 42 -12.90 -7.50 6.63
N PHE A 43 -12.71 -8.36 5.62
CA PHE A 43 -11.45 -8.41 4.88
C PHE A 43 -11.24 -7.20 3.95
N GLY A 44 -12.31 -6.56 3.51
CA GLY A 44 -12.27 -5.42 2.58
C GLY A 44 -11.71 -5.81 1.21
N PHE A 45 -12.00 -7.02 0.73
CA PHE A 45 -11.52 -7.47 -0.57
C PHE A 45 -12.07 -6.60 -1.69
N THR A 46 -11.18 -6.26 -2.63
CA THR A 46 -11.50 -5.43 -3.79
C THR A 46 -11.16 -6.12 -5.11
N TYR A 47 -10.42 -7.24 -5.08
CA TYR A 47 -9.93 -7.91 -6.27
C TYR A 47 -9.86 -9.45 -6.10
N PRO A 48 -10.11 -10.23 -7.17
CA PRO A 48 -10.89 -9.87 -8.35
C PRO A 48 -12.37 -9.78 -8.01
N ALA A 49 -13.15 -8.96 -8.70
CA ALA A 49 -14.54 -8.70 -8.34
C ALA A 49 -15.48 -9.91 -8.53
N GLY A 50 -15.08 -10.94 -9.30
CA GLY A 50 -15.88 -12.16 -9.56
C GLY A 50 -15.82 -13.19 -8.43
N PHE A 51 -14.74 -13.18 -7.66
CA PHE A 51 -14.56 -13.94 -6.41
C PHE A 51 -13.52 -13.19 -5.56
N PRO A 52 -13.94 -12.18 -4.78
CA PRO A 52 -13.00 -11.26 -4.15
C PRO A 52 -12.20 -11.97 -3.08
N MET A 53 -10.88 -11.94 -3.24
CA MET A 53 -9.94 -12.72 -2.42
C MET A 53 -8.74 -11.92 -1.94
N ALA A 54 -8.46 -10.77 -2.56
CA ALA A 54 -7.36 -9.90 -2.24
C ALA A 54 -7.84 -8.46 -2.04
N ARG A 55 -7.13 -7.74 -1.18
CA ARG A 55 -7.31 -6.30 -0.96
C ARG A 55 -6.04 -5.59 -1.40
N ILE A 56 -6.05 -5.12 -2.64
CA ILE A 56 -4.92 -4.38 -3.23
C ILE A 56 -5.19 -2.88 -3.36
N ASP A 57 -6.46 -2.46 -3.27
CA ASP A 57 -6.85 -1.05 -3.27
C ASP A 57 -6.92 -0.50 -1.84
N GLN A 58 -6.48 0.75 -1.66
CA GLN A 58 -6.41 1.38 -0.34
C GLN A 58 -6.77 2.86 -0.41
N ILE A 59 -7.55 3.34 0.55
CA ILE A 59 -7.72 4.76 0.84
C ILE A 59 -6.76 5.11 1.98
N MET A 60 -5.79 5.97 1.71
CA MET A 60 -4.81 6.45 2.67
C MET A 60 -5.10 7.89 3.07
N MET A 61 -5.01 8.22 4.36
CA MET A 61 -5.27 9.56 4.85
C MET A 61 -4.29 10.00 5.95
N LYS A 62 -4.18 11.32 6.12
CA LYS A 62 -3.39 11.97 7.17
C LYS A 62 -4.19 13.15 7.71
N GLY A 63 -4.28 13.26 9.04
CA GLY A 63 -4.95 14.39 9.70
C GLY A 63 -6.48 14.39 9.63
N ILE A 64 -7.10 13.33 9.10
CA ILE A 64 -8.55 13.14 9.03
C ILE A 64 -8.87 11.78 9.65
N ASP A 65 -9.91 11.72 10.47
CA ASP A 65 -10.36 10.48 11.09
C ASP A 65 -11.40 9.77 10.21
N PRO A 66 -11.15 8.51 9.81
CA PRO A 66 -12.14 7.71 9.12
C PRO A 66 -13.20 7.25 10.13
N VAL A 67 -14.44 7.22 9.68
CA VAL A 67 -15.59 6.72 10.45
C VAL A 67 -15.95 5.31 10.01
N SER A 68 -15.84 5.02 8.71
CA SER A 68 -16.12 3.70 8.14
C SER A 68 -15.40 3.52 6.81
N SER A 69 -15.15 2.27 6.40
CA SER A 69 -14.66 1.92 5.06
C SER A 69 -15.28 0.61 4.57
N TRP A 70 -15.66 0.56 3.29
CA TRP A 70 -16.33 -0.59 2.67
C TRP A 70 -16.13 -0.63 1.16
N SER A 71 -16.22 -1.82 0.56
CA SER A 71 -16.29 -1.98 -0.90
C SER A 71 -17.70 -1.74 -1.40
N LEU A 72 -17.80 -1.14 -2.58
CA LEU A 72 -19.03 -0.87 -3.30
C LEU A 72 -19.37 -2.01 -4.26
N PRO A 73 -20.63 -2.09 -4.73
CA PRO A 73 -21.03 -3.06 -5.74
C PRO A 73 -20.17 -3.00 -7.00
N ARG A 74 -20.05 -4.15 -7.66
CA ARG A 74 -19.26 -4.31 -8.88
C ARG A 74 -19.72 -3.35 -9.99
N THR A 75 -18.76 -2.82 -10.73
CA THR A 75 -18.96 -2.05 -11.95
C THR A 75 -18.47 -2.86 -13.17
N GLY A 76 -18.19 -2.21 -14.31
CA GLY A 76 -17.52 -2.85 -15.44
C GLY A 76 -16.06 -3.25 -15.19
N SER A 77 -15.46 -2.81 -14.07
CA SER A 77 -14.07 -3.15 -13.69
C SER A 77 -13.97 -4.53 -13.04
N ASP A 78 -12.76 -5.10 -13.04
CA ASP A 78 -12.43 -6.29 -12.23
C ASP A 78 -12.04 -5.94 -10.78
N HIS A 79 -12.00 -4.65 -10.45
CA HIS A 79 -11.90 -4.17 -9.08
C HIS A 79 -13.28 -3.71 -8.58
N LEU A 80 -13.58 -4.01 -7.31
CA LEU A 80 -14.68 -3.37 -6.58
C LEU A 80 -14.25 -1.96 -6.17
N PRO A 81 -15.05 -0.91 -6.45
CA PRO A 81 -14.73 0.42 -5.96
C PRO A 81 -14.68 0.44 -4.42
N LEU A 82 -13.81 1.25 -3.83
CA LEU A 82 -13.65 1.38 -2.38
C LEU A 82 -14.13 2.75 -1.91
N ALA A 83 -14.86 2.79 -0.80
CA ALA A 83 -15.37 4.01 -0.18
C ALA A 83 -14.97 4.11 1.29
N ALA A 84 -14.98 5.35 1.79
CA ALA A 84 -14.82 5.65 3.21
C ALA A 84 -15.62 6.89 3.59
N SER A 85 -16.19 6.90 4.79
CA SER A 85 -16.74 8.09 5.44
C SER A 85 -15.69 8.67 6.38
N VAL A 86 -15.61 9.99 6.44
CA VAL A 86 -14.63 10.72 7.28
C VAL A 86 -15.33 11.73 8.17
N LYS A 87 -14.71 12.04 9.30
CA LYS A 87 -15.10 13.14 10.17
C LYS A 87 -14.23 14.36 9.85
N ILE A 88 -14.88 15.49 9.58
CA ILE A 88 -14.24 16.80 9.33
C ILE A 88 -14.49 17.69 10.55
#